data_AF-A0A9N9NE17-F1
#
_entry.id   AF-A0A9N9NE17-F1
#
_cell.length_a   1.000
_cell.length_b   1.000
_cell.length_c   1.000
_cell.angle_alpha   90.00
_cell.angle_beta   90.00
_cell.angle_gamma   90.00
#
_symmetry.space_group_name_H-M   'P 1'
#
loop_
_entity.id
_entity.type
_entity.pdbx_description
1 polymer ?
#
loop_
_entity_poly.entity_id
_entity_poly.type
_entity_poly.pdbx_seq_one_letter_code
_entity_poly.pdbx_strand_id
1 'polypeptide(L)'
;DNLADEQNTDPNDYRLPKSEYDIDRLQRQHFFIKHLFESNFSCPIEETLKTGARVLDGGCGPGAWLLEMGTTYVNSQFFGIDIEAVYPCQIKPANVNFYQCDLMELEKLNLEENSFDMIRM
;
A
#
# COMPACT_ATOMS: atom_id res chain seq x y z
N ASP A 1 20.14 -16.38 -31.26
CA ASP A 1 21.03 -15.20 -31.28
C ASP A 1 20.47 -14.10 -30.43
N ASN A 2 21.32 -13.67 -29.51
CA ASN A 2 21.09 -12.81 -28.36
C ASN A 2 20.33 -11.52 -28.66
N LEU A 3 19.26 -11.27 -27.90
CA LEU A 3 19.03 -9.98 -27.26
C LEU A 3 18.61 -10.29 -25.82
N ALA A 4 19.62 -10.55 -24.99
CA ALA A 4 19.45 -10.39 -23.56
C ALA A 4 19.15 -8.91 -23.34
N ASP A 5 17.96 -8.60 -22.85
CA ASP A 5 17.67 -7.29 -22.27
C ASP A 5 18.77 -7.02 -21.25
N GLU A 6 19.62 -6.04 -21.54
CA GLU A 6 20.60 -5.52 -20.60
C GLU A 6 19.82 -5.07 -19.37
N GLN A 7 19.85 -5.89 -18.32
CA GLN A 7 19.43 -5.46 -17.00
C GLN A 7 20.38 -4.34 -16.61
N ASN A 8 19.90 -3.12 -16.78
CA ASN A 8 20.54 -1.92 -16.28
C ASN A 8 20.55 -2.05 -14.75
N THR A 9 21.63 -2.57 -14.19
CA THR A 9 21.80 -2.78 -12.75
C THR A 9 22.18 -1.45 -12.09
N ASP A 10 21.34 -0.43 -12.25
CA ASP A 10 21.38 0.71 -11.34
C ASP A 10 20.82 0.22 -9.99
N PRO A 11 21.57 0.22 -8.88
CA PRO A 11 21.05 -0.10 -7.56
C PRO A 11 19.90 0.82 -7.13
N ASN A 12 19.66 1.93 -7.84
CA ASN A 12 18.50 2.80 -7.69
C ASN A 12 17.34 2.52 -8.66
N ASP A 13 17.42 1.52 -9.56
CA ASP A 13 16.26 1.06 -10.36
C ASP A 13 15.34 0.22 -9.46
N TYR A 14 14.74 0.90 -8.48
CA TYR A 14 13.55 0.39 -7.81
C TYR A 14 12.52 0.08 -8.90
N ARG A 15 12.06 -1.17 -8.97
CA ARG A 15 11.04 -1.61 -9.92
C ARG A 15 9.67 -1.06 -9.53
N LEU A 16 9.51 0.25 -9.66
CA LEU A 16 8.23 0.93 -9.59
C LEU A 16 7.29 0.36 -10.67
N PRO A 17 5.97 0.32 -10.41
CA PRO A 17 5.02 -0.10 -11.43
C PRO A 17 5.03 0.89 -12.59
N LYS A 18 5.55 0.47 -13.75
CA LYS A 18 5.68 1.30 -14.96
C LYS A 18 4.61 0.96 -16.01
N SER A 19 3.83 -0.10 -15.79
CA SER A 19 2.86 -0.62 -16.75
C SER A 19 1.61 -1.21 -16.08
N GLU A 20 0.52 -1.38 -16.84
CA GLU A 20 -0.68 -2.09 -16.39
C GLU A 20 -0.38 -3.53 -15.93
N TYR A 21 0.59 -4.19 -16.57
CA TYR A 21 1.05 -5.53 -16.17
C TYR A 21 1.67 -5.52 -14.76
N ASP A 22 2.42 -4.48 -14.41
CA ASP A 22 3.01 -4.35 -13.07
C ASP A 22 1.93 -4.12 -12.01
N ILE A 23 0.96 -3.27 -12.32
CA ILE A 23 -0.21 -2.99 -11.45
C ILE A 23 -0.97 -4.28 -11.17
N ASP A 24 -1.31 -5.02 -12.22
CA ASP A 24 -2.04 -6.29 -12.14
C ASP A 24 -1.22 -7.37 -11.41
N ARG A 25 0.11 -7.42 -11.61
CA ARG A 25 1.00 -8.27 -10.81
C ARG A 25 0.92 -7.94 -9.32
N LEU A 26 1.01 -6.67 -8.94
CA LEU A 26 0.96 -6.23 -7.53
C LEU A 26 -0.40 -6.54 -6.90
N GLN A 27 -1.49 -6.34 -7.62
CA GLN A 27 -2.83 -6.71 -7.17
C GLN A 27 -2.95 -8.22 -6.95
N ARG A 28 -2.47 -9.04 -7.89
CA ARG A 28 -2.44 -10.51 -7.72
C ARG A 28 -1.59 -10.94 -6.53
N GLN A 29 -0.44 -10.31 -6.33
CA GLN A 29 0.45 -10.62 -5.22
C GLN A 29 -0.27 -10.46 -3.87
N HIS A 30 -1.03 -9.39 -3.69
CA HIS A 30 -1.87 -9.20 -2.48
C HIS A 30 -2.79 -10.41 -2.25
N PHE A 31 -3.59 -10.77 -3.25
CA PHE A 31 -4.55 -11.88 -3.10
C PHE A 31 -3.86 -13.23 -2.89
N PHE A 32 -2.70 -13.46 -3.50
CA PHE A 32 -1.93 -14.68 -3.32
C PHE A 32 -1.40 -14.79 -1.88
N ILE A 33 -0.81 -13.71 -1.35
CA ILE A 33 -0.30 -13.66 0.02
C ILE A 33 -1.45 -13.85 1.01
N LYS A 34 -2.55 -13.10 0.84
CA LYS A 34 -3.74 -13.25 1.68
C LYS A 34 -4.26 -14.69 1.67
N HIS A 35 -4.33 -15.33 0.50
CA HIS A 35 -4.78 -16.71 0.40
C HIS A 35 -3.84 -17.68 1.13
N LEU A 36 -2.53 -17.46 1.04
CA LEU A 36 -1.53 -18.30 1.71
C LEU A 36 -1.61 -18.21 3.24
N PHE A 37 -1.84 -17.00 3.77
CA PHE A 37 -1.88 -16.75 5.22
C PHE A 37 -3.28 -16.75 5.81
N GLU A 38 -4.31 -16.85 4.98
CA GLU A 38 -5.74 -16.70 5.34
C GLU A 38 -6.04 -15.40 6.12
N SER A 39 -5.18 -14.40 6.00
CA SER A 39 -5.26 -13.13 6.73
C SER A 39 -4.55 -12.00 5.98
N ASN A 40 -4.95 -10.77 6.26
CA ASN A 40 -4.31 -9.55 5.75
C ASN A 40 -3.17 -9.02 6.65
N PHE A 41 -3.06 -9.54 7.88
CA PHE A 41 -2.08 -9.12 8.86
C PHE A 41 -1.76 -10.26 9.84
N SER A 42 -0.58 -10.22 10.44
CA SER A 42 -0.10 -11.24 11.40
C SER A 42 0.07 -10.69 12.83
N CYS A 43 -0.11 -9.38 13.02
CA CYS A 43 -0.04 -8.73 14.32
C CYS A 43 -1.40 -8.75 15.04
N PRO A 44 -1.43 -8.70 16.39
CA PRO A 44 -2.67 -8.73 17.17
C PRO A 44 -3.39 -7.36 17.17
N ILE A 45 -3.77 -6.87 15.99
CA ILE A 45 -4.35 -5.53 15.80
C ILE A 45 -5.86 -5.55 15.54
N GLU A 46 -6.46 -6.74 15.37
CA GLU A 46 -7.83 -6.87 14.87
C GLU A 46 -8.87 -6.12 15.71
N GLU A 47 -8.79 -6.19 17.04
CA GLU A 47 -9.73 -5.46 17.91
C GLU A 47 -9.56 -3.94 17.81
N THR A 48 -8.33 -3.45 17.65
CA THR A 48 -8.06 -2.04 17.38
C THR A 48 -8.63 -1.64 16.02
N LEU A 49 -8.49 -2.49 14.99
CA LEU A 49 -9.09 -2.23 13.67
C LEU A 49 -10.63 -2.16 13.72
N LYS A 50 -11.27 -3.00 14.56
CA LYS A 50 -12.73 -2.99 14.74
C LYS A 50 -13.21 -1.75 15.48
N THR A 51 -12.47 -1.28 16.47
CA THR A 51 -12.86 -0.15 17.33
C THR A 51 -12.47 1.20 16.74
N GLY A 52 -11.38 1.25 15.96
CA GLY A 52 -10.91 2.43 15.24
C GLY A 52 -9.40 2.59 15.38
N ALA A 53 -8.66 2.12 14.38
CA ALA A 53 -7.22 2.27 14.26
C ALA A 53 -6.85 3.33 13.21
N ARG A 54 -5.63 3.83 13.28
CA ARG A 54 -4.97 4.58 12.22
C ARG A 54 -3.85 3.73 11.64
N VAL A 55 -3.93 3.45 10.35
CA VAL A 55 -3.03 2.52 9.66
C VAL A 55 -2.32 3.21 8.50
N LEU A 56 -1.00 3.09 8.46
CA LEU A 56 -0.16 3.58 7.36
C LEU A 56 0.35 2.40 6.52
N ASP A 57 0.29 2.53 5.20
CA ASP A 57 0.87 1.60 4.23
C ASP A 57 1.83 2.37 3.31
N GLY A 58 3.13 2.17 3.50
CA GLY A 58 4.18 2.82 2.72
C GLY A 58 4.57 1.98 1.52
N GLY A 59 4.65 2.59 0.33
CA GLY A 59 4.79 1.85 -0.92
C GLY A 59 3.50 1.09 -1.27
N CYS A 60 2.34 1.71 -1.05
CA CYS A 60 1.04 1.03 -1.15
C CYS A 60 0.66 0.57 -2.58
N GLY A 61 1.38 1.02 -3.61
CA GLY A 61 1.17 0.67 -5.01
C GLY A 61 -0.28 0.90 -5.43
N PRO A 62 -0.94 -0.06 -6.11
CA PRO A 62 -2.35 0.05 -6.50
C PRO A 62 -3.35 0.13 -5.33
N GLY A 63 -2.88 -0.05 -4.09
CA GLY A 63 -3.70 0.08 -2.88
C GLY A 63 -4.66 -1.09 -2.62
N ALA A 64 -4.52 -2.23 -3.30
CA ALA A 64 -5.44 -3.36 -3.17
C ALA A 64 -5.67 -3.78 -1.71
N TRP A 65 -4.59 -3.84 -0.92
CA TRP A 65 -4.65 -4.17 0.51
C TRP A 65 -5.44 -3.13 1.30
N LEU A 66 -5.16 -1.83 1.10
CA LEU A 66 -5.87 -0.73 1.78
C LEU A 66 -7.35 -0.67 1.42
N LEU A 67 -7.70 -0.89 0.16
CA LEU A 67 -9.09 -0.89 -0.29
C LEU A 67 -9.89 -2.01 0.36
N GLU A 68 -9.28 -3.20 0.49
CA GLU A 68 -9.89 -4.33 1.17
C GLU A 68 -10.04 -4.04 2.67
N MET A 69 -8.96 -3.61 3.33
CA MET A 69 -8.97 -3.31 4.76
C MET A 69 -9.94 -2.18 5.12
N GLY A 70 -10.00 -1.12 4.31
CA GLY A 70 -10.93 -0.01 4.47
C GLY A 70 -12.39 -0.42 4.30
N THR A 71 -12.65 -1.40 3.41
CA THR A 71 -13.99 -1.97 3.22
C THR A 71 -14.40 -2.82 4.43
N THR A 72 -13.48 -3.59 5.00
CA THR A 72 -13.77 -4.48 6.15
C THR A 72 -13.85 -3.73 7.48
N TYR A 73 -12.94 -2.79 7.73
CA TYR A 73 -12.78 -2.09 9.01
C TYR A 73 -13.20 -0.62 8.91
N VAL A 74 -14.51 -0.40 8.78
CA VAL A 74 -15.09 0.93 8.51
C VAL A 74 -14.85 1.98 9.59
N ASN A 75 -14.54 1.56 10.82
CA ASN A 75 -14.23 2.46 11.94
C ASN A 75 -12.76 2.93 11.94
N SER A 76 -11.90 2.26 11.18
CA SER A 76 -10.46 2.59 11.07
C SER A 76 -10.19 3.54 9.91
N GLN A 77 -9.10 4.30 10.01
CA GLN A 77 -8.58 5.19 8.98
C GLN A 77 -7.32 4.61 8.37
N PHE A 78 -7.26 4.60 7.03
CA PHE A 78 -6.19 3.99 6.26
C PHE A 78 -5.52 5.05 5.39
N PHE A 79 -4.19 5.05 5.40
CA PHE A 79 -3.35 6.03 4.73
C PHE A 79 -2.35 5.28 3.85
N GLY A 80 -2.49 5.41 2.54
CA GLY A 80 -1.55 4.86 1.56
C GLY A 80 -0.62 5.94 1.06
N ILE A 81 0.68 5.67 1.11
CA ILE A 81 1.71 6.55 0.56
C ILE A 81 2.50 5.78 -0.47
N ASP A 82 2.68 6.39 -1.64
CA ASP A 82 3.55 5.85 -2.67
C ASP A 82 4.15 7.00 -3.48
N ILE A 83 5.32 6.78 -4.07
CA ILE A 83 5.93 7.74 -4.98
C ILE A 83 5.15 7.80 -6.31
N GLU A 84 4.52 6.69 -6.71
CA GLU A 84 3.67 6.59 -7.90
C GLU A 84 2.18 6.56 -7.55
N ALA A 85 1.39 7.42 -8.19
CA ALA A 85 -0.05 7.51 -7.97
C ALA A 85 -0.85 6.49 -8.81
N VAL A 86 -0.58 5.20 -8.63
CA VAL A 86 -1.23 4.09 -9.39
C VAL A 86 -2.48 3.51 -8.71
N TYR A 87 -2.91 4.08 -7.59
CA TYR A 87 -4.10 3.71 -6.82
C TYR A 87 -5.38 4.42 -7.33
N PRO A 88 -6.58 3.89 -7.02
CA PRO A 88 -7.82 4.52 -7.45
C PRO A 88 -8.18 5.77 -6.61
N CYS A 89 -8.39 6.91 -7.28
CA CYS A 89 -8.78 8.16 -6.61
C CYS A 89 -10.30 8.37 -6.50
N GLN A 90 -11.10 7.77 -7.39
CA GLN A 90 -12.53 8.08 -7.53
C GLN A 90 -13.44 7.10 -6.78
N ILE A 91 -13.16 5.80 -6.90
CA ILE A 91 -14.00 4.74 -6.32
C ILE A 91 -13.16 4.03 -5.25
N LYS A 92 -13.36 4.44 -4.00
CA LYS A 92 -12.69 3.86 -2.83
C LYS A 92 -13.53 4.06 -1.56
N PRO A 93 -13.30 3.27 -0.50
CA PRO A 93 -13.89 3.52 0.81
C PRO A 93 -13.56 4.94 1.32
N ALA A 94 -14.50 5.57 2.03
CA ALA A 94 -14.34 6.94 2.51
C ALA A 94 -13.24 7.10 3.57
N ASN A 95 -12.90 6.00 4.24
CA ASN A 95 -11.87 5.92 5.28
C ASN A 95 -10.48 5.54 4.74
N VAL A 96 -10.28 5.50 3.43
CA VAL A 96 -8.99 5.24 2.77
C VAL A 96 -8.51 6.52 2.11
N ASN A 97 -7.31 6.99 2.44
CA ASN A 97 -6.70 8.19 1.89
C ASN A 97 -5.38 7.84 1.23
N PHE A 98 -5.12 8.39 0.05
CA PHE A 98 -3.87 8.16 -0.68
C PHE A 98 -3.10 9.45 -0.87
N TYR A 99 -1.78 9.37 -0.77
CA TYR A 99 -0.87 10.50 -0.94
C TYR A 99 0.27 10.08 -1.87
N GLN A 100 0.52 10.90 -2.90
CA GLN A 100 1.71 10.74 -3.72
C GLN A 100 2.85 11.47 -3.02
N CYS A 101 3.80 10.72 -2.46
CA CYS A 101 4.91 11.28 -1.70
C CYS A 101 6.07 10.27 -1.64
N ASP A 102 7.30 10.78 -1.68
CA ASP A 102 8.45 10.01 -1.25
C ASP A 102 8.37 9.83 0.27
N LEU A 103 8.56 8.60 0.77
CA LEU A 103 8.57 8.32 2.21
C LEU A 103 9.69 9.05 2.94
N MET A 104 10.77 9.42 2.25
CA MET A 104 11.85 10.25 2.78
C MET A 104 11.45 11.71 2.99
N GLU A 105 10.28 12.13 2.46
CA GLU A 105 9.75 13.49 2.54
C GLU A 105 8.39 13.52 3.27
N LEU A 106 8.14 12.53 4.16
CA LEU A 106 6.88 12.35 4.86
C LEU A 106 6.44 13.57 5.67
N GLU A 107 7.40 14.37 6.16
CA GLU A 107 7.15 15.61 6.87
C GLU A 107 6.30 16.61 6.07
N LYS A 108 6.34 16.53 4.74
CA LYS A 108 5.52 17.40 3.85
C LYS A 108 4.03 17.11 3.97
N LEU A 109 3.64 15.92 4.41
CA LEU A 109 2.23 15.54 4.55
C LEU A 109 1.60 16.05 5.85
N ASN A 110 2.38 16.63 6.78
CA ASN A 110 1.91 17.10 8.08
C ASN A 110 1.05 16.06 8.84
N LEU A 111 1.42 14.79 8.71
CA LEU A 111 0.77 13.72 9.46
C LEU A 111 1.15 13.85 10.94
N GLU A 112 0.19 13.61 11.82
CA GLU A 112 0.41 13.65 13.26
C GLU A 112 1.47 12.61 13.68
N GLU A 113 2.53 13.06 14.35
CA GLU A 113 3.55 12.16 14.91
C GLU A 113 2.93 11.20 15.93
N ASN A 114 3.46 9.97 16.00
CA ASN A 114 3.00 8.92 16.94
C ASN A 114 1.49 8.63 16.86
N SER A 115 0.88 8.82 15.69
CA SER A 115 -0.57 8.68 15.51
C SER A 115 -1.01 7.38 14.83
N PHE A 116 -0.10 6.48 14.47
CA PHE A 116 -0.41 5.23 13.78
C PHE A 116 -0.30 4.03 14.70
N ASP A 117 -1.34 3.20 14.74
CA ASP A 117 -1.38 1.95 15.49
C ASP A 117 -0.70 0.81 14.74
N MET A 118 -0.64 0.89 13.41
CA MET A 118 0.03 -0.08 12.55
C MET A 118 0.67 0.60 11.35
N ILE A 119 1.89 0.16 11.02
CA ILE A 119 2.60 0.51 9.80
C ILE A 119 2.85 -0.77 9.00
N ARG A 120 2.47 -0.75 7.73
CA ARG A 120 2.70 -1.80 6.73
C ARG A 120 3.66 -1.26 5.66
N MET A 121 4.52 -2.15 5.15
CA MET A 121 5.33 -1.95 3.95
C MET A 121 5.36 -3.26 3.15
#